data_AF-A0A6L9FFT9-F1
#
_entry.id   AF-A0A6L9FFT9-F1
#
_cell.length_a   1.000
_cell.length_b   1.000
_cell.length_c   1.000
_cell.angle_alpha   90.00
_cell.angle_beta   90.00
_cell.angle_gamma   90.00
#
_symmetry.space_group_name_H-M   'P 1'
#
loop_
_entity.id
_entity.type
_entity.pdbx_description
1 polymer ?
#
loop_
_entity_poly.entity_id
_entity_poly.type
_entity_poly.pdbx_seq_one_letter_code
_entity_poly.pdbx_strand_id
1 'polypeptide(L)'
;MMLQHVPFGLRTQEQTFVDVADVVRGKNCGCICPSCHTPLIARQGEEKQWHFAHASRKVEGTDKECDFSFFVSVRMMARQVIETGISIVLPEYRSSLTKQAKGKCFKEDFLVAKSSTILLDNVDKEASFEKCVVDIMGQVGNFTFVIYFTHPNRPLPSELLIPHNRQCGILEIKLDDTHHLFTHDKVSGIRQLDRLKDYLQHDVEFKVWVFHPRYAQLKQEATERLSLKAFQYTPPPTPSLHNDQHRHRNQRSIKLQRSDSWQPTTKTIQPAPVPRRSAQFECIMCQCQWQVTLPSKPICPKCHSHLYASEISSN
;
A
#
# COMPACT_ATOMS: atom_id res chain seq x y z
N MET A 1 -12.05 13.78 -2.51
CA MET A 1 -12.26 14.87 -1.55
C MET A 1 -10.89 15.48 -1.32
N MET A 2 -10.66 16.73 -1.71
CA MET A 2 -9.33 17.38 -1.59
C MET A 2 -9.02 17.66 -0.11
N LEU A 3 -7.99 16.99 0.40
CA LEU A 3 -7.61 17.05 1.81
C LEU A 3 -6.66 18.23 2.03
N GLN A 4 -7.22 19.41 2.36
CA GLN A 4 -6.43 20.62 2.63
C GLN A 4 -5.95 20.74 4.09
N HIS A 5 -6.44 19.89 5.01
CA HIS A 5 -6.10 19.97 6.43
C HIS A 5 -4.84 19.18 6.74
N VAL A 6 -3.86 19.86 7.33
CA VAL A 6 -2.57 19.28 7.68
C VAL A 6 -2.56 19.00 9.19
N PRO A 7 -2.47 17.74 9.64
CA PRO A 7 -2.45 17.40 11.08
C PRO A 7 -1.14 17.83 11.77
N PHE A 8 -0.01 17.73 11.08
CA PHE A 8 1.32 17.98 11.65
C PHE A 8 2.13 18.98 10.81
N GLY A 9 2.69 19.99 11.47
CA GLY A 9 3.56 20.99 10.83
C GLY A 9 5.03 20.75 11.16
N LEU A 10 5.93 21.14 10.26
CA LEU A 10 7.37 21.19 10.56
C LEU A 10 7.69 22.52 11.23
N ARG A 11 8.10 22.51 12.50
CA ARG A 11 8.55 23.70 13.23
C ARG A 11 9.96 24.07 12.78
N THR A 12 10.13 25.26 12.20
CA THR A 12 11.40 25.63 11.54
C THR A 12 12.56 25.86 12.51
N GLN A 13 12.29 26.27 13.75
CA GLN A 13 13.34 26.53 14.74
C GLN A 13 14.00 25.23 15.23
N GLU A 14 13.19 24.19 15.49
CA GLU A 14 13.64 22.93 16.08
C GLU A 14 13.89 21.84 15.01
N GLN A 15 13.40 22.05 13.79
CA GLN A 15 13.39 21.04 12.72
C GLN A 15 12.67 19.75 13.15
N THR A 16 11.59 19.91 13.92
CA THR A 16 10.75 18.82 14.45
C THR A 16 9.32 18.94 13.93
N PHE A 17 8.68 17.79 13.72
CA PHE A 17 7.24 17.75 13.45
C PHE A 17 6.48 17.91 14.76
N VAL A 18 5.44 18.73 14.74
CA VAL A 18 4.64 19.08 15.93
C VAL A 18 3.14 18.97 15.66
N ASP A 19 2.39 18.66 16.71
CA ASP A 19 0.93 18.72 16.70
C ASP A 19 0.48 20.19 16.67
N VAL A 20 -0.67 20.45 16.06
CA VAL A 20 -1.31 21.76 16.14
C VAL A 20 -1.60 22.19 17.58
N ALA A 21 -1.78 21.25 18.51
CA ALA A 21 -1.97 21.55 19.93
C ALA A 21 -0.72 22.14 20.61
N ASP A 22 0.48 21.93 20.05
CA ASP A 22 1.75 22.31 20.68
C ASP A 22 2.30 23.66 20.22
N VAL A 23 1.53 24.39 19.42
CA VAL A 23 1.96 25.66 18.80
C VAL A 23 1.03 26.80 19.18
N VAL A 24 1.55 28.01 19.09
CA VAL A 24 0.73 29.21 19.25
C VAL A 24 -0.28 29.33 18.10
N ARG A 25 -1.48 29.81 18.43
CA ARG A 25 -2.57 29.99 17.47
C ARG A 25 -2.17 30.93 16.31
N GLY A 26 -2.65 30.60 15.11
CA GLY A 26 -2.58 31.49 13.95
C GLY A 26 -1.24 31.42 13.21
N LYS A 27 -0.87 32.54 12.56
CA LYS A 27 0.30 32.65 11.67
C LYS A 27 1.65 32.60 12.41
N ASN A 28 1.64 32.84 13.72
CA ASN A 28 2.85 32.86 14.54
C ASN A 28 3.28 31.46 14.99
N CYS A 29 2.61 30.39 14.53
CA CYS A 29 2.92 29.01 14.93
C CYS A 29 4.35 28.58 14.55
N GLY A 30 5.00 29.27 13.62
CA GLY A 30 6.37 28.98 13.20
C GLY A 30 6.52 27.68 12.41
N CYS A 31 5.41 27.15 11.87
CA CYS A 31 5.40 25.89 11.14
C CYS A 31 5.30 26.09 9.62
N ILE A 32 5.90 25.17 8.87
CA ILE A 32 5.75 25.04 7.42
C ILE A 32 5.17 23.68 7.04
N CYS A 33 4.56 23.60 5.86
CA CYS A 33 4.04 22.34 5.33
C CYS A 33 5.21 21.43 4.93
N PRO A 34 5.26 20.16 5.37
CA PRO A 34 6.33 19.25 4.97
C PRO A 34 6.31 18.85 3.50
N SER A 35 5.21 19.10 2.79
CA SER A 35 5.08 18.75 1.37
C SER A 35 5.48 19.90 0.45
N CYS A 36 5.01 21.12 0.69
CA CYS A 36 5.24 22.27 -0.19
C CYS A 36 6.08 23.38 0.44
N HIS A 37 6.46 23.24 1.71
CA HIS A 37 7.22 24.24 2.49
C HIS A 37 6.53 25.61 2.67
N THR A 38 5.30 25.77 2.20
CA THR A 38 4.51 26.99 2.45
C THR A 38 4.24 27.15 3.95
N PRO A 39 4.36 28.38 4.50
CA PRO A 39 4.00 28.66 5.89
C PRO A 39 2.58 28.23 6.24
N LEU A 40 2.42 27.66 7.43
CA LEU A 40 1.15 27.19 7.95
C LEU A 40 0.53 28.21 8.91
N ILE A 41 -0.78 28.08 9.11
CA ILE A 41 -1.60 28.80 10.08
C ILE A 41 -2.20 27.75 11.00
N ALA A 42 -1.89 27.80 12.29
CA ALA A 42 -2.52 26.93 13.28
C ALA A 42 -3.98 27.37 13.52
N ARG A 43 -4.95 26.58 13.05
CA ARG A 43 -6.38 26.85 13.27
C ARG A 43 -6.84 26.06 14.49
N GLN A 44 -6.81 26.73 15.62
CA GLN A 44 -7.33 26.25 16.90
C GLN A 44 -8.62 27.02 17.21
N GLY A 45 -9.73 26.33 17.36
CA GLY A 45 -11.05 26.91 17.64
C GLY A 45 -12.01 25.90 18.25
N GLU A 46 -13.18 26.34 18.67
CA GLU A 46 -14.12 25.50 19.44
C GLU A 46 -15.03 24.64 18.56
N GLU A 47 -15.25 25.04 17.30
CA GLU A 47 -16.25 24.40 16.43
C GLU A 47 -15.70 23.27 15.55
N LYS A 48 -14.46 23.42 15.06
CA LYS A 48 -13.82 22.53 14.09
C LYS A 48 -12.58 21.91 14.71
N GLN A 49 -12.29 20.66 14.32
CA GLN A 49 -11.04 19.98 14.66
C GLN A 49 -9.85 20.90 14.36
N TRP A 50 -8.93 21.00 15.33
CA TRP A 50 -7.76 21.82 15.14
C TRP A 50 -6.90 21.24 14.02
N HIS A 51 -6.35 22.10 13.17
CA HIS A 51 -5.52 21.67 12.05
C HIS A 51 -4.61 22.82 11.62
N PHE A 52 -3.59 22.49 10.85
CA PHE A 52 -2.85 23.48 10.10
C PHE A 52 -3.51 23.72 8.74
N ALA A 53 -3.57 24.99 8.34
CA ALA A 53 -3.96 25.43 7.01
C ALA A 53 -2.81 26.19 6.36
N HIS A 54 -2.69 26.13 5.03
CA HIS A 54 -1.69 26.93 4.32
C HIS A 54 -2.01 28.43 4.44
N ALA A 55 -0.97 29.26 4.61
CA ALA A 55 -1.12 30.70 4.51
C ALA A 55 -1.46 31.09 3.06
N SER A 56 -2.53 31.84 2.85
CA SER A 56 -3.15 32.13 1.54
C SER A 56 -2.34 33.00 0.57
N ARG A 57 -1.01 33.03 0.65
CA ARG A 57 -0.19 33.76 -0.33
C ARG A 57 0.15 32.80 -1.47
N LYS A 58 -0.24 33.19 -2.69
CA LYS A 58 0.40 32.75 -3.93
C LYS A 58 1.90 33.01 -3.79
N VAL A 59 2.64 32.04 -3.29
CA VAL A 59 4.09 32.00 -3.47
C VAL A 59 4.26 31.66 -4.94
N GLU A 60 5.07 32.42 -5.67
CA GLU A 60 5.37 32.11 -7.07
C GLU A 60 5.88 30.66 -7.14
N GLY A 61 5.14 29.80 -7.86
CA GLY A 61 5.40 28.36 -7.94
C GLY A 61 4.43 27.44 -7.19
N THR A 62 3.48 27.96 -6.39
CA THR A 62 2.53 27.13 -5.60
C THR A 62 1.06 27.31 -6.05
N ASP A 63 0.78 27.21 -7.35
CA ASP A 63 -0.59 27.27 -7.92
C ASP A 63 -1.26 25.88 -8.04
N LYS A 64 -0.89 24.93 -7.16
CA LYS A 64 -1.61 23.66 -7.03
C LYS A 64 -1.98 23.46 -5.58
N GLU A 65 -3.24 23.11 -5.34
CA GLU A 65 -3.69 22.57 -4.06
C GLU A 65 -2.65 21.53 -3.60
N CYS A 66 -2.17 21.65 -2.37
CA CYS A 66 -1.12 20.77 -1.87
C CYS A 66 -1.74 19.41 -1.53
N ASP A 67 -2.08 18.65 -2.58
CA ASP A 67 -2.90 17.44 -2.58
C ASP A 67 -2.35 16.35 -1.65
N PHE A 68 -1.04 16.41 -1.36
CA PHE A 68 -0.33 15.40 -0.58
C PHE A 68 0.03 15.86 0.83
N SER A 69 -0.32 17.10 1.21
CA SER A 69 0.07 17.70 2.50
C SER A 69 -0.35 16.85 3.69
N PHE A 70 -1.55 16.27 3.65
CA PHE A 70 -2.05 15.35 4.67
C PHE A 70 -1.13 14.12 4.83
N PHE A 71 -1.02 13.25 3.81
CA PHE A 71 -0.27 11.99 3.92
C PHE A 71 1.22 12.21 4.19
N VAL A 72 1.82 13.24 3.58
CA VAL A 72 3.22 13.58 3.84
C VAL A 72 3.41 13.99 5.30
N SER A 73 2.52 14.82 5.86
CA SER A 73 2.64 15.22 7.28
C SER A 73 2.45 14.06 8.25
N VAL A 74 1.49 13.16 8.01
CA VAL A 74 1.27 11.96 8.84
C VAL A 74 2.49 11.06 8.77
N ARG A 75 3.01 10.79 7.57
CA ARG A 75 4.21 9.96 7.35
C ARG A 75 5.44 10.54 8.04
N MET A 76 5.65 11.85 7.94
CA MET A 76 6.78 12.51 8.58
C MET A 76 6.70 12.46 10.10
N MET A 77 5.53 12.71 10.68
CA MET A 77 5.32 12.56 12.12
C MET A 77 5.48 11.10 12.56
N ALA A 78 4.97 10.13 11.79
CA ALA A 78 5.08 8.71 12.11
C ALA A 78 6.55 8.26 12.21
N ARG A 79 7.42 8.76 11.32
CA ARG A 79 8.86 8.51 11.40
C ARG A 79 9.44 9.02 12.73
N GLN A 80 9.14 10.26 13.08
CA GLN A 80 9.60 10.87 14.33
C GLN A 80 9.10 10.11 15.56
N VAL A 81 7.83 9.68 15.56
CA VAL A 81 7.26 8.90 16.65
C VAL A 81 8.00 7.57 16.84
N ILE A 82 8.27 6.83 15.75
CA ILE A 82 8.95 5.54 15.84
C ILE A 82 10.40 5.72 16.34
N GLU A 83 11.10 6.76 15.86
CA GLU A 83 12.44 7.10 16.33
C GLU A 83 12.51 7.37 17.85
N THR A 84 11.43 7.84 18.46
CA THR A 84 11.38 8.05 19.93
C THR A 84 11.25 6.75 20.75
N GLY A 85 11.16 5.58 20.10
CA GLY A 85 11.19 4.28 20.79
C GLY A 85 9.82 3.76 21.25
N ILE A 86 8.80 3.83 20.38
CA ILE A 86 7.50 3.20 20.67
C ILE A 86 7.52 1.69 20.40
N SER A 87 6.70 0.94 21.15
CA SER A 87 6.46 -0.48 20.89
C SER A 87 5.44 -0.67 19.76
N ILE A 88 5.67 -1.61 18.85
CA ILE A 88 4.78 -1.86 17.71
C ILE A 88 4.24 -3.29 17.79
N VAL A 89 2.91 -3.44 17.81
CA VAL A 89 2.24 -4.74 17.69
C VAL A 89 2.28 -5.17 16.21
N LEU A 90 2.85 -6.33 15.96
CA LEU A 90 2.94 -6.98 14.66
C LEU A 90 1.79 -7.95 14.45
N PRO A 91 1.23 -8.01 13.22
CA PRO A 91 0.16 -8.94 12.90
C PRO A 91 0.68 -10.38 12.83
N GLU A 92 -0.22 -11.33 13.07
CA GLU A 92 0.02 -12.72 12.71
C GLU A 92 0.23 -12.85 11.20
N TYR A 93 1.21 -13.64 10.76
CA TYR A 93 1.45 -13.90 9.35
C TYR A 93 1.11 -15.34 9.00
N ARG A 94 0.01 -15.54 8.27
CA ARG A 94 -0.38 -16.82 7.68
C ARG A 94 -0.32 -16.77 6.17
N SER A 95 -0.05 -17.92 5.55
CA SER A 95 -0.12 -18.07 4.11
C SER A 95 -0.72 -19.42 3.75
N SER A 96 -1.16 -19.56 2.50
CA SER A 96 -1.79 -20.77 2.01
C SER A 96 -1.30 -21.12 0.62
N LEU A 97 -1.19 -22.42 0.34
CA LEU A 97 -0.83 -22.96 -0.96
C LEU A 97 -2.00 -23.78 -1.47
N THR A 98 -2.19 -23.78 -2.79
CA THR A 98 -3.16 -24.64 -3.47
C THR A 98 -2.48 -25.46 -4.56
N LYS A 99 -2.99 -26.68 -4.79
CA LYS A 99 -2.51 -27.57 -5.84
C LYS A 99 -3.69 -28.34 -6.44
N GLN A 100 -3.82 -28.32 -7.76
CA GLN A 100 -4.78 -29.15 -8.47
C GLN A 100 -4.12 -30.49 -8.84
N ALA A 101 -4.74 -31.61 -8.46
CA ALA A 101 -4.27 -32.94 -8.85
C ALA A 101 -5.44 -33.93 -8.86
N LYS A 102 -5.46 -34.86 -9.82
CA LYS A 102 -6.45 -35.96 -9.89
C LYS A 102 -7.91 -35.46 -9.76
N GLY A 103 -8.23 -34.31 -10.37
CA GLY A 103 -9.58 -33.72 -10.33
C GLY A 103 -9.99 -33.06 -9.00
N LYS A 104 -9.07 -32.88 -8.05
CA LYS A 104 -9.32 -32.26 -6.75
C LYS A 104 -8.35 -31.10 -6.49
N CYS A 105 -8.87 -30.03 -5.87
CA CYS A 105 -8.06 -28.93 -5.34
C CYS A 105 -7.65 -29.23 -3.91
N PHE A 106 -6.35 -29.27 -3.65
CA PHE A 106 -5.76 -29.41 -2.32
C PHE A 106 -5.32 -28.04 -1.81
N LYS A 107 -5.52 -27.80 -0.52
CA LYS A 107 -5.08 -26.58 0.18
C LYS A 107 -4.19 -26.95 1.35
N GLU A 108 -3.12 -26.18 1.56
CA GLU A 108 -2.25 -26.27 2.73
C GLU A 108 -2.06 -24.88 3.34
N ASP A 109 -2.50 -24.69 4.58
CA ASP A 109 -2.29 -23.46 5.35
C ASP A 109 -1.05 -23.61 6.24
N PHE A 110 -0.28 -22.54 6.42
CA PHE A 110 0.88 -22.53 7.31
C PHE A 110 1.07 -21.18 8.00
N LEU A 111 1.58 -21.23 9.22
CA LEU A 111 1.85 -20.06 10.07
C LEU A 111 3.31 -19.65 9.95
N VAL A 112 3.55 -18.42 9.51
CA VAL A 112 4.90 -17.85 9.33
C VAL A 112 5.38 -17.14 10.59
N ALA A 113 4.48 -16.42 11.25
CA ALA A 113 4.74 -15.73 12.51
C ALA A 113 3.45 -15.58 13.32
N LYS A 114 3.53 -15.76 14.65
CA LYS A 114 2.47 -15.35 15.57
C LYS A 114 2.47 -13.82 15.69
N SER A 115 1.32 -13.24 16.04
CA SER A 115 1.28 -11.85 16.47
C SER A 115 2.20 -11.66 17.68
N SER A 116 2.91 -10.54 17.72
CA SER A 116 3.90 -10.22 18.76
C SER A 116 4.12 -8.72 18.84
N THR A 117 4.63 -8.23 19.96
CA THR A 117 5.02 -6.82 20.12
C THR A 117 6.53 -6.70 20.04
N ILE A 118 7.03 -5.74 19.27
CA ILE A 118 8.45 -5.44 19.15
C ILE A 118 8.78 -4.04 19.69
N LEU A 119 10.02 -3.86 20.11
CA LEU A 119 10.69 -2.57 20.23
C LEU A 119 11.86 -2.60 19.25
N LEU A 120 12.08 -1.50 18.55
CA LEU A 120 13.21 -1.39 17.62
C LEU A 120 14.42 -0.80 18.32
N ASP A 121 15.56 -1.47 18.18
CA ASP A 121 16.86 -0.93 18.56
C ASP A 121 17.53 -0.25 17.37
N ASN A 122 18.46 0.68 17.62
CA ASN A 122 19.27 1.35 16.59
C ASN A 122 18.43 1.90 15.41
N VAL A 123 17.48 2.79 15.73
CA VAL A 123 16.48 3.28 14.78
C VAL A 123 17.01 4.44 13.95
N ASP A 124 17.04 4.27 12.63
CA ASP A 124 17.33 5.29 11.64
C ASP A 124 16.06 5.61 10.82
N LYS A 125 15.68 6.88 10.75
CA LYS A 125 14.63 7.38 9.85
C LYS A 125 15.19 7.74 8.48
N GLU A 126 14.39 7.54 7.43
CA GLU A 126 14.81 7.84 6.05
C GLU A 126 16.10 7.12 5.62
N ALA A 127 16.26 5.89 6.09
CA ALA A 127 17.45 5.10 5.85
C ALA A 127 17.49 4.54 4.41
N SER A 128 18.71 4.34 3.90
CA SER A 128 18.93 3.58 2.68
C SER A 128 18.90 2.09 2.98
N PHE A 129 17.97 1.36 2.37
CA PHE A 129 17.92 -0.09 2.42
C PHE A 129 18.00 -0.66 1.00
N GLU A 130 19.11 -1.34 0.71
CA GLU A 130 19.44 -1.82 -0.63
C GLU A 130 19.39 -0.71 -1.70
N LYS A 131 18.39 -0.72 -2.58
CA LYS A 131 18.25 0.23 -3.70
C LYS A 131 17.12 1.25 -3.48
N CYS A 132 16.54 1.33 -2.29
CA CYS A 132 15.46 2.26 -1.98
C CYS A 132 15.65 2.97 -0.64
N VAL A 133 15.01 4.13 -0.50
CA VAL A 133 14.93 4.86 0.76
C VAL A 133 13.66 4.44 1.50
N VAL A 134 13.82 3.87 2.67
CA VAL A 134 12.73 3.38 3.52
C VAL A 134 12.35 4.41 4.58
N ASP A 135 11.26 4.18 5.31
CA ASP A 135 10.81 5.14 6.32
C ASP A 135 11.53 4.98 7.63
N ILE A 136 11.66 3.74 8.09
CA ILE A 136 12.42 3.36 9.28
C ILE A 136 13.24 2.12 8.98
N MET A 137 14.48 2.11 9.47
CA MET A 137 15.31 0.93 9.61
C MET A 137 15.76 0.81 11.07
N GLY A 138 15.66 -0.37 11.64
CA GLY A 138 16.13 -0.66 13.00
C GLY A 138 16.48 -2.12 13.16
N GLN A 139 16.53 -2.60 14.40
CA GLN A 139 16.87 -3.98 14.73
C GLN A 139 15.84 -4.62 15.65
N VAL A 140 15.57 -5.90 15.44
CA VAL A 140 14.85 -6.78 16.36
C VAL A 140 15.74 -8.00 16.62
N GLY A 141 16.44 -8.00 17.75
CA GLY A 141 17.54 -8.93 17.98
C GLY A 141 18.60 -8.78 16.89
N ASN A 142 18.97 -9.88 16.23
CA ASN A 142 20.01 -9.87 15.18
C ASN A 142 19.48 -9.61 13.77
N PHE A 143 18.19 -9.26 13.63
CA PHE A 143 17.57 -9.04 12.33
C PHE A 143 17.40 -7.55 12.06
N THR A 144 17.76 -7.13 10.85
CA THR A 144 17.37 -5.81 10.35
C THR A 144 15.84 -5.76 10.22
N PHE A 145 15.21 -4.71 10.72
CA PHE A 145 13.77 -4.52 10.60
C PHE A 145 13.48 -3.23 9.86
N VAL A 146 12.71 -3.33 8.79
CA VAL A 146 12.36 -2.22 7.91
C VAL A 146 10.87 -1.95 8.03
N ILE A 147 10.50 -0.68 8.21
CA ILE A 147 9.13 -0.21 8.10
C ILE A 147 9.02 0.74 6.90
N TYR A 148 8.03 0.50 6.06
CA TYR A 148 7.72 1.35 4.92
C TYR A 148 6.27 1.83 4.98
N PHE A 149 6.06 3.14 4.88
CA PHE A 149 4.74 3.74 4.88
C PHE A 149 4.22 3.89 3.44
N THR A 150 3.07 3.28 3.17
CA THR A 150 2.34 3.44 1.90
C THR A 150 1.19 4.43 2.04
N HIS A 151 0.88 5.14 0.96
CA HIS A 151 -0.30 5.98 0.82
C HIS A 151 -0.60 6.13 -0.68
N PRO A 152 -1.72 6.75 -1.12
CA PRO A 152 -2.16 6.71 -2.52
C PRO A 152 -1.13 7.15 -3.58
N ASN A 153 -0.12 7.95 -3.20
CA ASN A 153 0.93 8.45 -4.11
C ASN A 153 2.33 7.92 -3.79
N ARG A 154 2.41 6.91 -2.91
CA ARG A 154 3.65 6.24 -2.52
C ARG A 154 3.35 4.74 -2.38
N PRO A 155 3.32 4.01 -3.51
CA PRO A 155 3.15 2.56 -3.47
C PRO A 155 4.38 1.87 -2.87
N LEU A 156 4.20 0.60 -2.52
CA LEU A 156 5.28 -0.26 -2.04
C LEU A 156 6.29 -0.53 -3.18
N PRO A 157 7.59 -0.25 -3.00
CA PRO A 157 8.63 -0.54 -4.00
C PRO A 157 8.82 -2.05 -4.21
N SER A 158 9.04 -2.47 -5.45
CA SER A 158 9.25 -3.88 -5.79
C SER A 158 10.51 -4.47 -5.16
N GLU A 159 11.50 -3.62 -4.88
CA GLU A 159 12.77 -3.95 -4.22
C GLU A 159 12.54 -4.57 -2.84
N LEU A 160 11.48 -4.17 -2.14
CA LEU A 160 11.15 -4.66 -0.80
C LEU A 160 10.47 -6.04 -0.81
N LEU A 161 9.92 -6.49 -1.95
CA LEU A 161 9.25 -7.79 -2.05
C LEU A 161 10.24 -8.96 -2.00
N ILE A 162 11.45 -8.74 -2.52
CA ILE A 162 12.49 -9.77 -2.65
C ILE A 162 13.84 -9.16 -2.26
N PRO A 163 14.07 -8.86 -0.97
CA PRO A 163 15.33 -8.30 -0.52
C PRO A 163 16.48 -9.29 -0.74
N HIS A 164 17.66 -8.75 -1.05
CA HIS A 164 18.92 -9.49 -1.09
C HIS A 164 19.32 -9.93 0.32
N ASN A 165 19.17 -9.04 1.32
CA ASN A 165 19.36 -9.42 2.71
C ASN A 165 18.21 -10.35 3.15
N ARG A 166 18.54 -11.60 3.50
CA ARG A 166 17.56 -12.59 3.98
C ARG A 166 17.37 -12.58 5.49
N GLN A 167 18.23 -11.88 6.23
CA GLN A 167 18.14 -11.67 7.67
C GLN A 167 17.45 -10.33 7.98
N CYS A 168 16.31 -10.09 7.33
CA CYS A 168 15.49 -8.93 7.61
C CYS A 168 14.00 -9.25 7.70
N GLY A 169 13.26 -8.44 8.45
CA GLY A 169 11.81 -8.33 8.39
C GLY A 169 11.42 -7.02 7.72
N ILE A 170 10.42 -7.04 6.83
CA ILE A 170 9.91 -5.84 6.17
C ILE A 170 8.42 -5.76 6.42
N LEU A 171 8.00 -4.66 7.03
CA LEU A 171 6.62 -4.36 7.37
C LEU A 171 6.14 -3.14 6.58
N GLU A 172 5.04 -3.28 5.87
CA GLU A 172 4.27 -2.17 5.32
C GLU A 172 3.30 -1.67 6.40
N ILE A 173 3.21 -0.36 6.58
CA ILE A 173 2.15 0.29 7.35
C ILE A 173 1.39 1.23 6.42
N LYS A 174 0.09 0.95 6.24
CA LYS A 174 -0.76 1.62 5.24
C LYS A 174 -1.40 2.89 5.78
N LEU A 175 -0.90 4.05 5.36
CA LEU A 175 -1.44 5.34 5.80
C LEU A 175 -2.63 5.83 4.97
N ASP A 176 -3.06 5.09 3.95
CA ASP A 176 -4.08 5.50 2.97
C ASP A 176 -5.46 5.76 3.58
N ASP A 177 -5.83 5.06 4.64
CA ASP A 177 -7.10 5.28 5.35
C ASP A 177 -6.94 6.04 6.68
N THR A 178 -5.83 6.75 6.91
CA THR A 178 -5.61 7.44 8.21
C THR A 178 -6.45 8.70 8.42
N HIS A 179 -7.25 9.12 7.43
CA HIS A 179 -8.03 10.35 7.53
C HIS A 179 -9.05 10.32 8.68
N HIS A 180 -9.68 9.17 8.92
CA HIS A 180 -10.66 9.01 9.98
C HIS A 180 -10.08 9.29 11.38
N LEU A 181 -8.76 9.06 11.57
CA LEU A 181 -8.08 9.38 12.83
C LEU A 181 -8.11 10.87 13.15
N PHE A 182 -8.17 11.73 12.13
CA PHE A 182 -8.08 13.19 12.26
C PHE A 182 -9.40 13.89 11.95
N THR A 183 -10.46 13.14 11.64
CA THR A 183 -11.80 13.68 11.46
C THR A 183 -12.72 13.20 12.56
N HIS A 184 -13.31 14.15 13.27
CA HIS A 184 -14.29 13.95 14.34
C HIS A 184 -13.69 13.54 15.68
N ASP A 185 -13.37 14.54 16.50
CA ASP A 185 -13.77 14.47 17.90
C ASP A 185 -13.92 15.88 18.48
N LYS A 186 -15.15 16.27 18.86
CA LYS A 186 -15.41 17.56 19.53
C LYS A 186 -15.13 17.50 21.03
N VAL A 187 -14.94 16.30 21.60
CA VAL A 187 -15.17 16.07 23.04
C VAL A 187 -14.02 15.37 23.76
N SER A 188 -13.16 14.59 23.09
CA SER A 188 -12.18 13.77 23.83
C SER A 188 -10.94 14.51 24.34
N GLY A 189 -10.63 15.70 23.82
CA GLY A 189 -9.38 16.42 24.19
C GLY A 189 -8.10 15.69 23.80
N ILE A 190 -8.20 14.56 23.09
CA ILE A 190 -7.08 13.72 22.67
C ILE A 190 -6.35 14.41 21.52
N ARG A 191 -5.01 14.52 21.61
CA ARG A 191 -4.17 15.16 20.59
C ARG A 191 -4.11 14.30 19.33
N GLN A 192 -3.85 14.92 18.18
CA GLN A 192 -3.70 14.19 16.92
C GLN A 192 -2.48 13.26 16.96
N LEU A 193 -1.42 13.69 17.64
CA LEU A 193 -0.23 12.88 17.90
C LEU A 193 -0.57 11.60 18.67
N ASP A 194 -1.44 11.66 19.67
CA ASP A 194 -1.79 10.50 20.49
C ASP A 194 -2.58 9.47 19.67
N ARG A 195 -3.46 9.92 18.77
CA ARG A 195 -4.17 9.05 17.82
C ARG A 195 -3.22 8.37 16.84
N LEU A 196 -2.25 9.11 16.30
CA LEU A 196 -1.24 8.52 15.41
C LEU A 196 -0.36 7.52 16.17
N LYS A 197 0.03 7.81 17.41
CA LYS A 197 0.77 6.88 18.26
C LYS A 197 -0.02 5.59 18.46
N ASP A 198 -1.27 5.69 18.89
CA ASP A 198 -2.13 4.52 19.11
C ASP A 198 -2.28 3.67 17.84
N TYR A 199 -2.52 4.31 16.70
CA TYR A 199 -2.57 3.66 15.39
C TYR A 199 -1.27 2.91 15.06
N LEU A 200 -0.11 3.56 15.20
CA LEU A 200 1.20 2.96 14.93
C LEU A 200 1.50 1.80 15.88
N GLN A 201 1.11 1.91 17.17
CA GLN A 201 1.38 0.91 18.18
C GLN A 201 0.46 -0.29 18.07
N HIS A 202 -0.85 -0.09 17.95
CA HIS A 202 -1.84 -1.13 18.23
C HIS A 202 -2.63 -1.60 17.00
N ASP A 203 -2.79 -0.75 15.98
CA ASP A 203 -3.73 -1.04 14.89
C ASP A 203 -3.16 -2.03 13.86
N VAL A 204 -3.39 -3.32 14.08
CA VAL A 204 -2.78 -4.42 13.30
C VAL A 204 -3.36 -4.56 11.90
N GLU A 205 -4.56 -4.07 11.63
CA GLU A 205 -5.26 -4.24 10.36
C GLU A 205 -4.52 -3.57 9.19
N PHE A 206 -3.85 -2.46 9.47
CA PHE A 206 -3.10 -1.68 8.49
C PHE A 206 -1.62 -2.02 8.42
N LYS A 207 -1.19 -3.06 9.14
CA LYS A 207 0.19 -3.56 9.15
C LYS A 207 0.25 -4.84 8.31
N VAL A 208 1.14 -4.88 7.33
CA VAL A 208 1.25 -6.03 6.41
C VAL A 208 2.70 -6.49 6.32
N TRP A 209 2.93 -7.78 6.52
CA TRP A 209 4.24 -8.38 6.26
C TRP A 209 4.52 -8.40 4.77
N VAL A 210 5.53 -7.65 4.35
CA VAL A 210 6.05 -7.64 2.97
C VAL A 210 7.04 -8.77 2.79
N PHE A 211 7.95 -8.91 3.76
CA PHE A 211 8.95 -9.98 3.79
C PHE A 211 9.19 -10.43 5.22
N HIS A 212 9.27 -11.75 5.42
CA HIS A 212 9.59 -12.36 6.70
C HIS A 212 10.66 -13.45 6.50
N PRO A 213 11.74 -13.49 7.30
CA PRO A 213 12.90 -14.35 7.02
C PRO A 213 12.56 -15.85 7.05
N ARG A 214 11.59 -16.25 7.87
CA ARG A 214 11.07 -17.64 7.94
C ARG A 214 10.18 -18.07 6.77
N TYR A 215 9.70 -17.14 5.92
CA TYR A 215 8.65 -17.46 4.94
C TYR A 215 9.08 -18.54 3.94
N ALA A 216 10.28 -18.41 3.37
CA ALA A 216 10.75 -19.31 2.31
C ALA A 216 10.85 -20.77 2.79
N GLN A 217 11.42 -20.98 3.97
CA GLN A 217 11.54 -22.31 4.58
C GLN A 217 10.15 -22.92 4.84
N LEU A 218 9.27 -22.18 5.51
CA LEU A 218 7.94 -22.70 5.87
C LEU A 218 7.06 -22.96 4.64
N LYS A 219 7.23 -22.16 3.59
CA LYS A 219 6.60 -22.40 2.28
C LYS A 219 7.10 -23.69 1.63
N GLN A 220 8.39 -23.99 1.71
CA GLN A 220 8.94 -25.23 1.18
C GLN A 220 8.35 -26.45 1.91
N GLU A 221 8.38 -26.44 3.24
CA GLU A 221 7.81 -27.52 4.07
C GLU A 221 6.30 -27.71 3.79
N ALA A 222 5.55 -26.62 3.64
CA ALA A 222 4.13 -26.66 3.26
C ALA A 222 3.93 -27.24 1.84
N THR A 223 4.82 -26.94 0.91
CA THR A 223 4.78 -27.47 -0.47
C THR A 223 4.99 -28.98 -0.49
N GLU A 224 5.91 -29.48 0.33
CA GLU A 224 6.17 -30.91 0.48
C GLU A 224 4.96 -31.63 1.07
N ARG A 225 4.39 -31.11 2.17
CA ARG A 225 3.15 -31.64 2.77
C ARG A 225 1.99 -31.66 1.78
N LEU A 226 1.78 -30.57 1.04
CA LEU A 226 0.73 -30.46 0.03
C LEU A 226 0.93 -31.47 -1.12
N SER A 227 2.17 -31.67 -1.54
CA SER A 227 2.51 -32.62 -2.60
C SER A 227 2.27 -34.07 -2.16
N LEU A 228 2.61 -34.41 -0.91
CA LEU A 228 2.30 -35.72 -0.32
C LEU A 228 0.78 -35.97 -0.27
N LYS A 229 0.00 -34.99 0.20
CA LYS A 229 -1.48 -35.07 0.22
C LYS A 229 -2.07 -35.33 -1.17
N ALA A 230 -1.58 -34.62 -2.18
CA ALA A 230 -2.03 -34.79 -3.55
C ALA A 230 -1.62 -36.15 -4.16
N PHE A 231 -0.41 -36.62 -3.83
CA PHE A 231 0.09 -37.91 -4.30
C PHE A 231 -0.70 -39.08 -3.72
N GLN A 232 -0.96 -39.06 -2.40
CA GLN A 232 -1.67 -40.11 -1.67
C GLN A 232 -3.18 -40.17 -1.99
N TYR A 233 -3.75 -39.13 -2.59
CA TYR A 233 -5.17 -39.12 -2.94
C TYR A 233 -5.50 -40.10 -4.08
N THR A 234 -6.47 -40.96 -3.86
CA THR A 234 -7.11 -41.77 -4.90
C THR A 234 -8.48 -41.17 -5.23
N PRO A 235 -8.74 -40.79 -6.49
CA PRO A 235 -10.06 -40.27 -6.86
C PRO A 235 -11.11 -41.36 -6.63
N PRO A 236 -12.33 -40.99 -6.21
CA PRO A 236 -13.44 -41.94 -6.15
C PRO A 236 -13.66 -42.54 -7.55
N PRO A 237 -14.08 -43.81 -7.63
CA PRO A 237 -14.39 -44.43 -8.91
C PRO A 237 -15.41 -43.58 -9.66
N THR A 238 -15.10 -43.26 -10.92
CA THR A 238 -16.00 -42.53 -11.80
C THR A 238 -17.31 -43.30 -11.89
N PRO A 239 -18.49 -42.68 -11.66
CA PRO A 239 -19.75 -43.34 -11.93
C PRO A 239 -19.73 -43.76 -13.41
N SER A 240 -19.71 -45.06 -13.68
CA SER A 240 -19.90 -45.56 -15.03
C SER A 240 -21.24 -45.03 -15.50
N LEU A 241 -21.25 -44.25 -16.58
CA LEU A 241 -22.44 -44.03 -17.38
C LEU A 241 -22.82 -45.41 -17.94
N HIS A 242 -23.59 -46.17 -17.14
CA HIS A 242 -24.20 -47.38 -17.61
C HIS A 242 -25.18 -46.96 -18.70
N ASN A 243 -24.98 -47.57 -19.86
CA ASN A 243 -25.75 -47.41 -21.07
C ASN A 243 -27.24 -47.69 -20.78
N ASP A 244 -28.04 -46.68 -20.46
CA ASP A 244 -29.50 -46.77 -20.48
C ASP A 244 -29.99 -46.71 -21.93
N GLN A 245 -29.63 -47.73 -22.71
CA GLN A 245 -30.34 -48.10 -23.91
C GLN A 245 -31.55 -48.95 -23.50
N HIS A 246 -32.73 -48.49 -23.92
CA HIS A 246 -34.04 -49.13 -23.85
C HIS A 246 -34.89 -48.91 -22.58
N ARG A 247 -35.72 -47.86 -22.63
CA ARG A 247 -37.18 -48.07 -22.53
C ARG A 247 -37.96 -46.99 -23.29
N HIS A 248 -38.40 -47.35 -24.49
CA HIS A 248 -39.56 -46.73 -25.10
C HIS A 248 -40.80 -46.96 -24.22
N ARG A 249 -41.63 -45.92 -24.11
CA ARG A 249 -43.12 -45.94 -24.05
C ARG A 249 -43.69 -45.07 -22.91
N ASN A 250 -43.97 -43.80 -23.19
CA ASN A 250 -45.32 -43.37 -23.58
C ASN A 250 -45.33 -41.87 -23.84
N GLN A 251 -45.74 -41.49 -25.06
CA GLN A 251 -46.11 -40.12 -25.38
C GLN A 251 -47.38 -39.75 -24.61
N ARG A 252 -47.28 -38.73 -23.75
CA ARG A 252 -48.40 -37.84 -23.49
C ARG A 252 -47.96 -36.41 -23.74
N SER A 253 -48.49 -35.90 -24.84
CA SER A 253 -48.52 -34.51 -25.26
C SER A 253 -48.99 -33.58 -24.13
N ILE A 254 -48.11 -32.70 -23.68
CA ILE A 254 -48.49 -31.42 -23.09
C ILE A 254 -47.82 -30.35 -23.93
N LYS A 255 -48.66 -29.65 -24.69
CA LYS A 255 -48.33 -28.39 -25.34
C LYS A 255 -47.99 -27.39 -24.23
N LEU A 256 -46.82 -26.79 -24.26
CA LEU A 256 -46.65 -25.44 -23.74
C LEU A 256 -45.75 -24.63 -24.68
N GLN A 257 -46.20 -23.41 -24.89
CA GLN A 257 -45.87 -22.57 -26.01
C GLN A 257 -44.43 -22.06 -25.95
N ARG A 258 -43.85 -22.01 -27.15
CA ARG A 258 -42.60 -21.37 -27.52
C ARG A 258 -42.80 -19.85 -27.41
N SER A 259 -42.08 -19.21 -26.48
CA SER A 259 -41.74 -17.80 -26.54
C SER A 259 -40.24 -17.65 -26.75
N ASP A 260 -39.88 -16.57 -27.41
CA ASP A 260 -38.74 -16.50 -28.30
C ASP A 260 -37.37 -16.24 -27.64
N SER A 261 -36.38 -16.91 -28.25
CA SER A 261 -35.00 -16.47 -28.50
C SER A 261 -34.29 -15.54 -27.51
N TRP A 262 -33.28 -16.08 -26.81
CA TRP A 262 -32.04 -15.38 -26.51
C TRP A 262 -30.84 -16.33 -26.74
N GLN A 263 -30.03 -16.02 -27.75
CA GLN A 263 -28.72 -16.63 -27.98
C GLN A 263 -27.64 -15.66 -27.49
N PRO A 264 -26.68 -16.08 -26.65
CA PRO A 264 -25.42 -15.35 -26.49
C PRO A 264 -24.47 -15.80 -27.61
N THR A 265 -24.25 -14.92 -28.59
CA THR A 265 -23.12 -15.04 -29.51
C THR A 265 -21.89 -14.40 -28.86
N THR A 266 -21.03 -15.21 -28.23
CA THR A 266 -19.69 -14.73 -27.87
C THR A 266 -18.81 -14.78 -29.11
N LYS A 267 -18.78 -13.65 -29.85
CA LYS A 267 -17.72 -13.36 -30.84
C LYS A 267 -16.42 -13.07 -30.08
N THR A 268 -15.43 -13.92 -30.26
CA THR A 268 -14.04 -13.69 -29.86
C THR A 268 -13.47 -12.54 -30.70
N ILE A 269 -13.24 -11.38 -30.11
CA ILE A 269 -12.54 -10.25 -30.74
C ILE A 269 -11.07 -10.34 -30.34
N GLN A 270 -10.18 -10.55 -31.31
CA GLN A 270 -8.73 -10.39 -31.12
C GLN A 270 -8.39 -8.88 -31.06
N PRO A 271 -7.57 -8.40 -30.12
CA PRO A 271 -7.18 -6.99 -30.08
C PRO A 271 -6.26 -6.66 -31.27
N ALA A 272 -6.57 -5.57 -31.97
CA ALA A 272 -5.74 -5.01 -33.03
C ALA A 272 -4.38 -4.50 -32.47
N PRO A 273 -3.30 -4.49 -33.27
CA PRO A 273 -2.00 -3.99 -32.85
C PRO A 273 -2.03 -2.49 -32.57
N VAL A 274 -1.55 -2.09 -31.39
CA VAL A 274 -1.46 -0.68 -30.96
C VAL A 274 -0.37 0.04 -31.78
N PRO A 275 -0.67 1.18 -32.44
CA PRO A 275 0.30 1.90 -33.26
C PRO A 275 1.45 2.46 -32.40
N ARG A 276 2.70 2.29 -32.88
CA ARG A 276 3.90 2.81 -32.22
C ARG A 276 4.08 4.29 -32.58
N ARG A 277 4.18 5.17 -31.59
CA ARG A 277 4.52 6.59 -31.78
C ARG A 277 5.71 6.98 -30.92
N SER A 278 6.55 7.90 -31.41
CA SER A 278 7.65 8.46 -30.65
C SER A 278 7.20 9.74 -29.94
N ALA A 279 7.47 9.86 -28.64
CA ALA A 279 7.11 10.99 -27.80
C ALA A 279 8.31 11.47 -26.97
N GLN A 280 8.35 12.77 -26.65
CA GLN A 280 9.37 13.37 -25.79
C GLN A 280 8.89 13.39 -24.35
N PHE A 281 9.80 13.12 -23.41
CA PHE A 281 9.52 13.11 -21.98
C PHE A 281 10.53 13.96 -21.22
N GLU A 282 10.06 14.62 -20.16
CA GLU A 282 10.88 15.29 -19.15
C GLU A 282 10.72 14.58 -17.81
N CYS A 283 11.81 14.44 -17.07
CA CYS A 283 11.75 13.92 -15.70
C CYS A 283 11.65 15.08 -14.73
N ILE A 284 10.56 15.14 -13.97
CA ILE A 284 10.29 16.20 -13.00
C ILE A 284 11.29 16.24 -11.83
N MET A 285 12.10 15.18 -11.64
CA MET A 285 13.11 15.10 -10.57
C MET A 285 14.50 15.58 -10.99
N CYS A 286 14.97 15.23 -12.19
CA CYS A 286 16.31 15.61 -12.71
C CYS A 286 16.27 16.74 -13.75
N GLN A 287 15.07 17.14 -14.21
CA GLN A 287 14.83 18.03 -15.36
C GLN A 287 15.49 17.56 -16.67
N CYS A 288 15.79 16.27 -16.77
CA CYS A 288 16.41 15.70 -17.97
C CYS A 288 15.35 15.24 -18.97
N GLN A 289 15.56 15.50 -20.26
CA GLN A 289 14.61 15.21 -21.34
C GLN A 289 15.10 14.07 -22.23
N TRP A 290 14.21 13.19 -22.69
CA TRP A 290 14.54 12.06 -23.56
C TRP A 290 13.35 11.59 -24.40
N GLN A 291 13.63 10.86 -25.49
CA GLN A 291 12.61 10.34 -26.41
C GLN A 291 12.30 8.86 -26.16
N VAL A 292 11.04 8.47 -26.29
CA VAL A 292 10.56 7.10 -26.06
C VAL A 292 9.58 6.69 -27.15
N THR A 293 9.72 5.46 -27.68
CA THR A 293 8.74 4.87 -28.60
C THR A 293 7.68 4.09 -27.82
N LEU A 294 6.47 4.65 -27.72
CA LEU A 294 5.33 4.02 -27.05
C LEU A 294 4.87 2.77 -27.84
N PRO A 295 4.40 1.70 -27.16
CA PRO A 295 3.98 1.64 -25.75
C PRO A 295 5.09 1.31 -24.73
N SER A 296 6.36 1.54 -25.03
CA SER A 296 7.46 1.33 -24.07
C SER A 296 7.36 2.27 -22.85
N LYS A 297 7.79 1.81 -21.68
CA LYS A 297 7.82 2.63 -20.46
C LYS A 297 8.86 3.76 -20.59
N PRO A 298 8.50 5.03 -20.30
CA PRO A 298 9.42 6.15 -20.41
C PRO A 298 10.35 6.22 -19.20
N ILE A 299 11.38 5.37 -19.13
CA ILE A 299 12.33 5.37 -18.02
C ILE A 299 13.34 6.51 -18.20
N CYS A 300 13.41 7.39 -17.21
CA CYS A 300 14.40 8.47 -17.16
C CYS A 300 15.84 7.90 -17.17
N PRO A 301 16.74 8.38 -18.06
CA PRO A 301 18.10 7.86 -18.16
C PRO A 301 19.00 8.25 -16.98
N LYS A 302 18.65 9.27 -16.19
CA LYS A 302 19.41 9.68 -14.98
C LYS A 302 18.85 9.13 -13.69
N CYS A 303 17.52 9.14 -13.54
CA CYS A 303 16.85 8.67 -12.31
C CYS A 303 16.51 7.17 -12.37
N HIS A 304 16.70 6.53 -13.52
CA HIS A 304 16.36 5.13 -13.78
C HIS A 304 14.92 4.76 -13.36
N SER A 305 14.00 5.74 -13.43
CA SER A 305 12.60 5.62 -13.03
C SER A 305 11.70 6.23 -14.10
N HIS A 306 10.56 5.60 -14.37
CA HIS A 306 9.52 6.12 -15.26
C HIS A 306 8.42 6.89 -14.51
N LEU A 307 8.44 6.85 -13.16
CA LEU A 307 7.38 7.43 -12.32
C LEU A 307 7.33 8.96 -12.39
N TYR A 308 8.44 9.57 -12.79
CA TYR A 308 8.62 11.02 -12.86
C TYR A 308 8.61 11.54 -14.29
N ALA A 309 8.31 10.68 -15.27
CA ALA A 309 8.31 11.03 -16.67
C ALA A 309 6.99 11.73 -17.05
N SER A 310 7.09 12.96 -17.55
CA SER A 310 5.98 13.74 -18.09
C SER A 310 6.15 13.87 -19.61
N GLU A 311 5.13 13.49 -20.40
CA GLU A 311 5.16 13.64 -21.86
C GLU A 311 5.07 15.13 -22.21
N ILE A 312 6.04 15.64 -22.97
CA ILE A 312 6.07 17.02 -23.43
C ILE A 312 5.30 17.08 -24.75
N SER A 313 4.17 17.78 -24.76
CA SER A 313 3.44 18.08 -26.00
C SER A 313 4.32 18.92 -26.91
N SER A 314 4.65 18.42 -28.11
CA SER A 314 5.21 19.26 -29.16
C SER A 314 4.08 20.18 -29.65
N ASN A 315 4.23 21.49 -29.48
CA ASN A 315 3.41 22.47 -30.21
C ASN A 315 3.73 22.41 -31.70
#